data_AF-A0A8W8ITG1-F1
#
_entry.id   AF-A0A8W8ITG1-F1
#
_cell.length_a   1.000
_cell.length_b   1.000
_cell.length_c   1.000
_cell.angle_alpha   90.00
_cell.angle_beta   90.00
_cell.angle_gamma   90.00
#
_symmetry.space_group_name_H-M   'P 1'
#
loop_
_entity.id
_entity.type
_entity.pdbx_description
1 polymer ?
#
loop_
_entity_poly.entity_id
_entity_poly.type
_entity_poly.pdbx_seq_one_letter_code
_entity_poly.pdbx_strand_id
1 'polypeptide(L)'
;MCDPCYKKILTFDAFQTEARSQAIKIKQVSTPKRQSVVEQLVSSVEKLRLRNEHALGDKISETSKIATIATVYGMFMHNNNNKISAVQRLFTSAAIRYHADNKLLGVLNKVHITLSDNSKQQLLDSFATHSEENLIQTISSGIDGKLNGDNLDLRVDTNDVRMNNKAKDYHFFASDWVADRVSAKLEDLNDRSPVGDSNQLSYMNFIPTPAENIQFKNYLKVLLGRKIVYHMPEFKWMDKVIPDHIPHNLQQEMSTASQIFILPVLLKNEACYSDCLHILDSYVEDINRIYAKAGRGGELDKLQVPVGGDQLTRIRLEGALRKGAHTAVERFDQLNPFIIELFHTLQDFLEKLCKKFLKLNKATDKATLAHLKMVIQRSNVNGKVKVHFKAHEQFVDCAGTAYLLSLVIELFGMQNLHDSPIHDSIPDNVKMLHLERRGDIFNTVMDRVLRKTFIPPLQQDTEENGQPRSLVVQVCAGNMNPCQIESPVNENQITIKISIGEELYHLKASTDQYMTECIDYVLKTETLLTPKMALKVRAASFINPTGRPGHNKAADIEKENQAMENVLVDYTHIKAFSD
;
A
#
# COMPACT_ATOMS: atom_id res chain seq x y z
N MET A 1 -26.53 10.79 16.47
CA MET A 1 -27.83 10.60 15.80
C MET A 1 -27.56 10.21 14.36
N CYS A 2 -28.25 9.17 13.88
CA CYS A 2 -27.90 8.26 12.78
C CYS A 2 -27.36 8.90 11.49
N ASP A 3 -26.28 8.27 11.00
CA ASP A 3 -25.46 8.58 9.83
C ASP A 3 -26.25 8.50 8.49
N PRO A 4 -26.17 9.52 7.61
CA PRO A 4 -26.77 9.51 6.26
C PRO A 4 -26.22 8.42 5.32
N CYS A 5 -25.13 7.73 5.66
CA CYS A 5 -24.57 6.65 4.84
C CYS A 5 -25.49 5.42 4.73
N TYR A 6 -26.35 5.17 5.71
CA TYR A 6 -27.28 4.02 5.69
C TYR A 6 -28.39 4.14 4.63
N LYS A 7 -28.66 5.35 4.11
CA LYS A 7 -29.71 5.59 3.11
C LYS A 7 -29.26 5.47 1.65
N LYS A 8 -27.97 5.34 1.36
CA LYS A 8 -27.48 5.25 -0.03
C LYS A 8 -27.51 3.85 -0.65
N ILE A 9 -27.79 2.79 0.11
CA ILE A 9 -27.66 1.40 -0.35
C ILE A 9 -28.98 0.72 -0.79
N LEU A 10 -30.12 1.39 -0.75
CA LEU A 10 -31.41 0.72 -1.02
C LEU A 10 -32.14 1.23 -2.25
N THR A 11 -31.46 1.27 -3.40
CA THR A 11 -32.16 1.22 -4.70
C THR A 11 -31.47 0.23 -5.63
N PHE A 12 -32.26 -0.59 -6.32
CA PHE A 12 -31.80 -1.51 -7.36
C PHE A 12 -31.03 -0.76 -8.47
N ASP A 13 -31.33 0.52 -8.68
CA ASP A 13 -30.61 1.41 -9.59
C ASP A 13 -29.16 1.72 -9.15
N ALA A 14 -28.91 1.95 -7.86
CA ALA A 14 -27.54 2.12 -7.35
C ALA A 14 -26.71 0.84 -7.53
N PHE A 15 -27.35 -0.32 -7.37
CA PHE A 15 -26.75 -1.64 -7.55
C PHE A 15 -26.46 -1.96 -9.03
N GLN A 16 -27.38 -1.61 -9.96
CA GLN A 16 -27.15 -1.72 -11.41
C GLN A 16 -26.05 -0.76 -11.89
N THR A 17 -26.02 0.46 -11.36
CA THR A 17 -25.00 1.46 -11.70
C THR A 17 -23.61 0.99 -11.27
N GLU A 18 -23.49 0.37 -10.10
CA GLU A 18 -22.21 -0.16 -9.63
C GLU A 18 -21.82 -1.47 -10.35
N ALA A 19 -22.77 -2.35 -10.68
CA ALA A 19 -22.51 -3.51 -11.53
C ALA A 19 -22.00 -3.09 -12.93
N ARG A 20 -22.52 -1.99 -13.48
CA ARG A 20 -22.01 -1.37 -14.71
C ARG A 20 -20.61 -0.78 -14.50
N SER A 21 -20.37 -0.07 -13.40
CA SER A 21 -19.05 0.48 -13.02
C SER A 21 -17.99 -0.62 -12.87
N GLN A 22 -18.31 -1.72 -12.18
CA GLN A 22 -17.47 -2.91 -12.03
C GLN A 22 -17.24 -3.61 -13.38
N ALA A 23 -18.27 -3.75 -14.22
CA ALA A 23 -18.13 -4.28 -15.57
C ALA A 23 -17.20 -3.43 -16.45
N ILE A 24 -17.26 -2.10 -16.32
CA ILE A 24 -16.36 -1.15 -16.99
C ILE A 24 -14.93 -1.27 -16.46
N LYS A 25 -14.74 -1.43 -15.14
CA LYS A 25 -13.41 -1.68 -14.54
C LYS A 25 -12.83 -3.02 -15.00
N ILE A 26 -13.63 -4.09 -15.01
CA ILE A 26 -13.22 -5.40 -15.56
C ILE A 26 -12.85 -5.27 -17.05
N LYS A 27 -13.53 -4.42 -17.81
CA LYS A 27 -13.21 -4.11 -19.21
C LYS A 27 -11.81 -3.51 -19.38
N GLN A 28 -11.31 -2.75 -18.42
CA GLN A 28 -10.00 -2.09 -18.47
C GLN A 28 -8.82 -3.03 -18.17
N VAL A 29 -9.07 -4.20 -17.57
CA VAL A 29 -8.01 -5.11 -17.08
C VAL A 29 -8.12 -6.54 -17.66
N SER A 30 -9.03 -6.78 -18.61
CA SER A 30 -9.32 -8.12 -19.13
C SER A 30 -8.99 -8.30 -20.62
N THR A 31 -8.64 -9.54 -20.99
CA THR A 31 -8.38 -9.93 -22.38
C THR A 31 -9.63 -9.79 -23.26
N PRO A 32 -9.51 -9.57 -24.58
CA PRO A 32 -10.63 -9.31 -25.49
C PRO A 32 -11.76 -10.37 -25.43
N LYS A 33 -11.40 -11.61 -25.13
CA LYS A 33 -12.32 -12.75 -24.99
C LYS A 33 -13.19 -12.67 -23.72
N ARG A 34 -12.70 -12.07 -22.63
CA ARG A 34 -13.44 -11.84 -21.39
C ARG A 34 -14.36 -10.60 -21.49
N GLN A 35 -13.95 -9.60 -22.26
CA GLN A 35 -14.77 -8.40 -22.53
C GLN A 35 -16.11 -8.74 -23.24
N SER A 36 -16.09 -9.64 -24.23
CA SER A 36 -17.31 -10.01 -24.96
C SER A 36 -18.36 -10.74 -24.10
N VAL A 37 -17.91 -11.51 -23.10
CA VAL A 37 -18.80 -12.25 -22.18
C VAL A 37 -19.50 -11.28 -21.22
N VAL A 38 -18.77 -10.29 -20.69
CA VAL A 38 -19.32 -9.25 -19.83
C VAL A 38 -20.33 -8.37 -20.58
N GLU A 39 -20.03 -7.99 -21.84
CA GLU A 39 -20.96 -7.23 -22.69
C GLU A 39 -22.23 -8.01 -23.02
N GLN A 40 -22.11 -9.30 -23.31
CA GLN A 40 -23.26 -10.18 -23.52
C GLN A 40 -24.13 -10.30 -22.26
N LEU A 41 -23.50 -10.36 -21.08
CA LEU A 41 -24.21 -10.41 -19.79
C LEU A 41 -24.97 -9.11 -19.50
N VAL A 42 -24.31 -7.96 -19.63
CA VAL A 42 -24.95 -6.64 -19.43
C VAL A 42 -26.10 -6.44 -20.43
N SER A 43 -25.89 -6.78 -21.70
CA SER A 43 -26.93 -6.69 -22.74
C SER A 43 -28.13 -7.61 -22.46
N SER A 44 -27.88 -8.81 -21.93
CA SER A 44 -28.93 -9.77 -21.59
C SER A 44 -29.74 -9.30 -20.38
N VAL A 45 -29.08 -8.72 -19.38
CA VAL A 45 -29.75 -8.11 -18.22
C VAL A 45 -30.62 -6.94 -18.68
N GLU A 46 -30.14 -6.04 -19.53
CA GLU A 46 -30.92 -4.88 -19.97
C GLU A 46 -32.16 -5.27 -20.80
N LYS A 47 -32.02 -6.25 -21.69
CA LYS A 47 -33.14 -6.78 -22.49
C LYS A 47 -34.22 -7.43 -21.63
N LEU A 48 -33.84 -8.10 -20.54
CA LEU A 48 -34.77 -8.69 -19.58
C LEU A 48 -35.48 -7.60 -18.75
N ARG A 49 -34.77 -6.54 -18.35
CA ARG A 49 -35.34 -5.39 -17.63
C ARG A 49 -36.43 -4.73 -18.47
N LEU A 50 -36.12 -4.36 -19.71
CA LEU A 50 -37.04 -3.71 -20.63
C LEU A 50 -38.29 -4.57 -20.92
N ARG A 51 -38.13 -5.89 -21.04
CA ARG A 51 -39.27 -6.81 -21.21
C ARG A 51 -40.16 -6.87 -19.97
N ASN A 52 -39.58 -6.90 -18.78
CA ASN A 52 -40.34 -6.95 -17.54
C ASN A 52 -41.02 -5.61 -17.22
N GLU A 53 -40.36 -4.47 -17.47
CA GLU A 53 -40.98 -3.14 -17.35
C GLU A 53 -42.20 -2.99 -18.26
N HIS A 54 -42.08 -3.46 -19.51
CA HIS A 54 -43.19 -3.46 -20.46
C HIS A 54 -44.32 -4.42 -20.07
N ALA A 55 -44.02 -5.55 -19.42
CA ALA A 55 -45.01 -6.53 -19.00
C ALA A 55 -45.80 -6.11 -17.74
N LEU A 56 -45.19 -5.31 -16.85
CA LEU A 56 -45.78 -4.92 -15.57
C LEU A 56 -46.69 -3.68 -15.68
N GLY A 57 -46.52 -2.86 -16.72
CA GLY A 57 -47.35 -1.67 -17.01
C GLY A 57 -47.29 -0.57 -15.95
N ASP A 58 -47.99 0.55 -16.16
CA ASP A 58 -47.88 1.75 -15.29
C ASP A 58 -48.75 1.74 -14.03
N LYS A 59 -49.52 0.67 -13.80
CA LYS A 59 -50.48 0.59 -12.69
C LYS A 59 -49.89 0.06 -11.37
N ILE A 60 -48.61 -0.33 -11.38
CA ILE A 60 -47.91 -0.90 -10.24
C ILE A 60 -46.92 0.15 -9.71
N SER A 61 -46.81 0.30 -8.39
CA SER A 61 -45.84 1.22 -7.79
C SER A 61 -44.41 0.83 -8.16
N GLU A 62 -43.52 1.81 -8.27
CA GLU A 62 -42.12 1.59 -8.66
C GLU A 62 -41.41 0.57 -7.75
N THR A 63 -41.69 0.62 -6.45
CA THR A 63 -41.17 -0.33 -5.46
C THR A 63 -41.64 -1.76 -5.73
N SER A 64 -42.92 -1.94 -6.10
CA SER A 64 -43.48 -3.24 -6.44
C SER A 64 -43.00 -3.74 -7.80
N LYS A 65 -42.74 -2.85 -8.77
CA LYS A 65 -42.08 -3.19 -10.04
C LYS A 65 -40.66 -3.72 -9.80
N ILE A 66 -39.86 -3.01 -9.02
CA ILE A 66 -38.49 -3.42 -8.68
C ILE A 66 -38.48 -4.76 -7.93
N ALA A 67 -39.36 -4.95 -6.95
CA ALA A 67 -39.47 -6.22 -6.23
C ALA A 67 -39.86 -7.37 -7.16
N THR A 68 -40.82 -7.16 -8.05
CA THR A 68 -41.28 -8.18 -9.01
C THR A 68 -40.18 -8.52 -10.02
N ILE A 69 -39.48 -7.51 -10.54
CA ILE A 69 -38.33 -7.69 -11.42
C ILE A 69 -37.26 -8.51 -10.70
N ALA A 70 -36.92 -8.15 -9.46
CA ALA A 70 -35.92 -8.86 -8.65
C ALA A 70 -36.31 -10.32 -8.40
N THR A 71 -37.59 -10.62 -8.11
CA THR A 71 -38.11 -11.98 -7.99
C THR A 71 -38.03 -12.76 -9.29
N VAL A 72 -38.40 -12.15 -10.42
CA VAL A 72 -38.30 -12.79 -11.75
C VAL A 72 -36.83 -13.11 -12.10
N TYR A 73 -35.89 -12.20 -11.81
CA TYR A 73 -34.46 -12.48 -11.94
C TYR A 73 -34.01 -13.63 -11.03
N GLY A 74 -34.50 -13.66 -9.80
CA GLY A 74 -34.30 -14.76 -8.87
C GLY A 74 -34.73 -16.11 -9.44
N MET A 75 -35.94 -16.18 -9.99
CA MET A 75 -36.47 -17.39 -10.62
C MET A 75 -35.62 -17.84 -11.82
N PHE A 76 -35.09 -16.89 -12.60
CA PHE A 76 -34.14 -17.21 -13.68
C PHE A 76 -32.77 -17.68 -13.15
N MET A 77 -32.27 -17.13 -12.04
CA MET A 77 -31.03 -17.58 -11.37
C MET A 77 -31.15 -19.00 -10.83
N HIS A 78 -32.34 -19.37 -10.34
CA HIS A 78 -32.61 -20.72 -9.85
C HIS A 78 -32.62 -21.80 -10.94
N ASN A 79 -32.87 -21.44 -12.20
CA ASN A 79 -33.10 -22.38 -13.29
C ASN A 79 -31.83 -23.04 -13.92
N ASN A 80 -30.77 -23.25 -13.12
CA ASN A 80 -29.54 -23.95 -13.53
C ASN A 80 -28.92 -23.50 -14.87
N ASN A 81 -29.03 -22.21 -15.19
CA ASN A 81 -28.34 -21.62 -16.34
C ASN A 81 -26.95 -21.14 -15.93
N ASN A 82 -25.89 -21.74 -16.47
CA ASN A 82 -24.49 -21.43 -16.16
C ASN A 82 -24.16 -19.91 -16.25
N LYS A 83 -24.76 -19.19 -17.21
CA LYS A 83 -24.53 -17.74 -17.35
C LYS A 83 -25.20 -16.93 -16.25
N ILE A 84 -26.37 -17.36 -15.78
CA ILE A 84 -27.15 -16.65 -14.78
C ILE A 84 -26.63 -16.99 -13.36
N SER A 85 -26.12 -18.21 -13.15
CA SER A 85 -25.34 -18.56 -11.95
C SER A 85 -24.09 -17.70 -11.78
N ALA A 86 -23.41 -17.33 -12.87
CA ALA A 86 -22.27 -16.39 -12.82
C ALA A 86 -22.69 -14.99 -12.33
N VAL A 87 -23.88 -14.52 -12.72
CA VAL A 87 -24.44 -13.25 -12.21
C VAL A 87 -24.76 -13.35 -10.71
N GLN A 88 -25.34 -14.47 -10.27
CA GLN A 88 -25.61 -14.72 -8.85
C GLN A 88 -24.32 -14.76 -8.01
N ARG A 89 -23.24 -15.36 -8.54
CA ARG A 89 -21.89 -15.31 -7.92
C ARG A 89 -21.38 -13.87 -7.81
N LEU A 90 -21.44 -13.09 -8.90
CA LEU A 90 -21.03 -11.68 -8.91
C LEU A 90 -21.83 -10.84 -7.90
N PHE A 91 -23.14 -11.01 -7.85
CA PHE A 91 -23.98 -10.30 -6.89
C PHE A 91 -23.73 -10.71 -5.45
N THR A 92 -23.45 -11.98 -5.20
CA THR A 92 -23.06 -12.45 -3.87
C THR A 92 -21.73 -11.84 -3.44
N SER A 93 -20.71 -11.89 -4.31
CA SER A 93 -19.41 -11.28 -4.04
C SER A 93 -19.52 -9.77 -3.84
N ALA A 94 -20.35 -9.06 -4.62
CA ALA A 94 -20.60 -7.64 -4.45
C ALA A 94 -21.33 -7.35 -3.12
N ALA A 95 -22.37 -8.10 -2.77
CA ALA A 95 -23.09 -7.93 -1.51
C ALA A 95 -22.17 -8.14 -0.30
N ILE A 96 -21.31 -9.16 -0.33
CA ILE A 96 -20.30 -9.41 0.69
C ILE A 96 -19.31 -8.23 0.75
N ARG A 97 -18.77 -7.80 -0.40
CA ARG A 97 -17.84 -6.65 -0.50
C ARG A 97 -18.42 -5.36 0.09
N TYR A 98 -19.72 -5.13 -0.05
CA TYR A 98 -20.41 -3.95 0.48
C TYR A 98 -21.12 -4.19 1.81
N HIS A 99 -20.63 -5.17 2.61
CA HIS A 99 -21.04 -5.37 4.00
C HIS A 99 -22.53 -5.71 4.17
N ALA A 100 -23.13 -6.44 3.22
CA ALA A 100 -24.46 -6.97 3.42
C ALA A 100 -24.48 -7.91 4.63
N ASP A 101 -25.29 -7.60 5.64
CA ASP A 101 -25.41 -8.44 6.81
C ASP A 101 -26.04 -9.81 6.47
N ASN A 102 -25.89 -10.79 7.36
CA ASN A 102 -26.44 -12.14 7.17
C ASN A 102 -27.96 -12.13 6.96
N LYS A 103 -28.66 -11.10 7.48
CA LYS A 103 -30.10 -10.93 7.29
C LYS A 103 -30.41 -10.53 5.85
N LEU A 104 -29.71 -9.55 5.30
CA LEU A 104 -29.84 -9.08 3.92
C LEU A 104 -29.43 -10.19 2.95
N LEU A 105 -28.29 -10.84 3.19
CA LEU A 105 -27.85 -11.98 2.38
C LEU A 105 -28.88 -13.12 2.41
N GLY A 106 -29.48 -13.41 3.57
CA GLY A 106 -30.53 -14.42 3.71
C GLY A 106 -31.82 -14.03 2.99
N VAL A 107 -32.22 -12.76 3.04
CA VAL A 107 -33.38 -12.25 2.28
C VAL A 107 -33.13 -12.34 0.77
N LEU A 108 -31.97 -11.92 0.30
CA LEU A 108 -31.59 -11.99 -1.11
C LEU A 108 -31.45 -13.45 -1.59
N ASN A 109 -31.02 -14.36 -0.72
CA ASN A 109 -30.91 -15.78 -1.06
C ASN A 109 -32.28 -16.44 -1.20
N LYS A 110 -33.27 -16.07 -0.38
CA LYS A 110 -34.66 -16.55 -0.51
C LYS A 110 -35.30 -16.19 -1.83
N VAL A 111 -34.86 -15.09 -2.45
CA VAL A 111 -35.25 -14.69 -3.80
C VAL A 111 -34.17 -15.03 -4.83
N HIS A 112 -33.24 -15.93 -4.50
CA HIS A 112 -32.19 -16.47 -5.38
C HIS A 112 -31.25 -15.44 -6.03
N ILE A 113 -31.15 -14.22 -5.49
CA ILE A 113 -30.23 -13.17 -5.97
C ILE A 113 -28.80 -13.44 -5.49
N THR A 114 -28.66 -14.00 -4.29
CA THR A 114 -27.38 -14.40 -3.71
C THR A 114 -27.31 -15.92 -3.50
N LEU A 115 -26.09 -16.44 -3.40
CA LEU A 115 -25.82 -17.86 -3.15
C LEU A 115 -26.24 -18.27 -1.73
N SER A 116 -26.57 -19.56 -1.56
CA SER A 116 -26.74 -20.17 -0.24
C SER A 116 -25.39 -20.24 0.49
N ASP A 117 -25.40 -20.46 1.80
CA ASP A 117 -24.16 -20.53 2.58
C ASP A 117 -23.23 -21.65 2.08
N ASN A 118 -23.77 -22.84 1.79
CA ASN A 118 -22.99 -23.94 1.22
C ASN A 118 -22.38 -23.58 -0.16
N SER A 119 -23.13 -22.91 -1.02
CA SER A 119 -22.61 -22.47 -2.33
C SER A 119 -21.61 -21.32 -2.22
N LYS A 120 -21.67 -20.49 -1.16
CA LYS A 120 -20.64 -19.49 -0.87
C LYS A 120 -19.33 -20.18 -0.48
N GLN A 121 -19.37 -21.19 0.38
CA GLN A 121 -18.19 -21.97 0.76
C GLN A 121 -17.53 -22.60 -0.46
N GLN A 122 -18.29 -23.30 -1.30
CA GLN A 122 -17.78 -23.88 -2.55
C GLN A 122 -17.18 -22.83 -3.50
N LEU A 123 -17.75 -21.61 -3.52
CA LEU A 123 -17.21 -20.50 -4.31
C LEU A 123 -15.86 -20.03 -3.73
N LEU A 124 -15.76 -19.85 -2.41
CA LEU A 124 -14.51 -19.50 -1.73
C LEU A 124 -13.44 -20.57 -1.95
N ASP A 125 -13.78 -21.85 -1.81
CA ASP A 125 -12.90 -22.98 -2.08
C ASP A 125 -12.38 -22.94 -3.53
N SER A 126 -13.24 -22.59 -4.48
CA SER A 126 -12.82 -22.47 -5.89
C SER A 126 -11.86 -21.31 -6.12
N PHE A 127 -12.02 -20.18 -5.40
CA PHE A 127 -11.08 -19.07 -5.45
C PHE A 127 -9.75 -19.43 -4.79
N ALA A 128 -9.78 -20.10 -3.64
CA ALA A 128 -8.60 -20.56 -2.93
C ALA A 128 -7.80 -21.56 -3.78
N THR A 129 -8.49 -22.55 -4.37
CA THR A 129 -7.89 -23.54 -5.27
C THR A 129 -7.26 -22.88 -6.48
N HIS A 130 -7.96 -21.93 -7.11
CA HIS A 130 -7.41 -21.20 -8.25
C HIS A 130 -6.19 -20.33 -7.89
N SER A 131 -6.21 -19.69 -6.71
CA SER A 131 -5.07 -18.92 -6.19
C SER A 131 -3.85 -19.83 -5.98
N GLU A 132 -4.06 -20.99 -5.35
CA GLU A 132 -3.01 -21.98 -5.11
C GLU A 132 -2.44 -22.55 -6.42
N GLU A 133 -3.30 -22.90 -7.38
CA GLU A 133 -2.88 -23.39 -8.70
C GLU A 133 -1.98 -22.38 -9.42
N ASN A 134 -2.36 -21.10 -9.40
CA ASN A 134 -1.55 -20.04 -9.99
C ASN A 134 -0.22 -19.86 -9.26
N LEU A 135 -0.21 -19.96 -7.92
CA LEU A 135 1.02 -19.90 -7.12
C LEU A 135 1.97 -21.07 -7.45
N ILE A 136 1.43 -22.29 -7.52
CA ILE A 136 2.19 -23.49 -7.94
C ILE A 136 2.75 -23.28 -9.36
N GLN A 137 1.95 -22.74 -10.27
CA GLN A 137 2.39 -22.46 -11.63
C GLN A 137 3.54 -21.43 -11.65
N THR A 138 3.42 -20.34 -10.89
CA THR A 138 4.49 -19.34 -10.75
C THR A 138 5.78 -19.95 -10.22
N ILE A 139 5.72 -20.75 -9.15
CA ILE A 139 6.90 -21.42 -8.60
C ILE A 139 7.48 -22.44 -9.58
N SER A 140 6.64 -23.19 -10.30
CA SER A 140 7.09 -24.15 -11.34
C SER A 140 7.82 -23.47 -12.50
N SER A 141 7.54 -22.19 -12.74
CA SER A 141 8.24 -21.37 -13.75
C SER A 141 9.60 -20.82 -13.28
N GLY A 142 10.04 -21.20 -12.07
CA GLY A 142 11.31 -20.75 -11.49
C GLY A 142 11.22 -19.42 -10.73
N ILE A 143 10.01 -18.91 -10.51
CA ILE A 143 9.81 -17.64 -9.80
C ILE A 143 9.51 -17.94 -8.32
N ASP A 144 10.48 -17.61 -7.46
CA ASP A 144 10.30 -17.65 -6.00
C ASP A 144 9.57 -16.39 -5.50
N GLY A 145 9.54 -16.21 -4.19
CA GLY A 145 8.91 -15.04 -3.60
C GLY A 145 9.23 -14.84 -2.13
N LYS A 146 8.41 -14.02 -1.50
CA LYS A 146 8.48 -13.59 -0.11
C LYS A 146 7.11 -13.75 0.53
N LEU A 147 7.10 -14.12 1.81
CA LEU A 147 5.92 -14.09 2.65
C LEU A 147 5.78 -12.71 3.29
N ASN A 148 4.59 -12.13 3.32
CA ASN A 148 4.26 -11.02 4.21
C ASN A 148 3.11 -11.44 5.13
N GLY A 149 3.21 -11.13 6.41
CA GLY A 149 2.17 -11.41 7.40
C GLY A 149 1.91 -10.21 8.30
N ASP A 150 0.67 -10.09 8.78
CA ASP A 150 0.25 -9.07 9.74
C ASP A 150 -0.98 -9.55 10.54
N ASN A 151 -1.26 -8.87 11.65
CA ASN A 151 -2.46 -9.10 12.45
C ASN A 151 -3.74 -8.71 11.71
N LEU A 152 -4.75 -9.54 11.89
CA LEU A 152 -6.11 -9.29 11.49
C LEU A 152 -6.97 -9.20 12.76
N ASP A 153 -7.19 -7.97 13.22
CA ASP A 153 -8.00 -7.69 14.39
C ASP A 153 -9.47 -7.45 14.01
N LEU A 154 -10.36 -8.18 14.67
CA LEU A 154 -11.81 -8.14 14.43
C LEU A 154 -12.55 -7.87 15.73
N ARG A 155 -13.26 -6.74 15.79
CA ARG A 155 -14.13 -6.42 16.92
C ARG A 155 -15.59 -6.69 16.58
N VAL A 156 -16.22 -7.55 17.36
CA VAL A 156 -17.65 -7.84 17.28
C VAL A 156 -18.36 -7.13 18.42
N ASP A 157 -18.97 -6.00 18.10
CA ASP A 157 -19.78 -5.25 19.06
C ASP A 157 -21.09 -5.98 19.36
N THR A 158 -21.55 -5.85 20.61
CA THR A 158 -22.79 -6.46 21.09
C THR A 158 -23.81 -5.37 21.38
N ASN A 159 -25.01 -5.47 20.77
CA ASN A 159 -26.07 -4.48 20.95
C ASN A 159 -26.57 -4.38 22.41
N ASP A 160 -26.61 -5.51 23.12
CA ASP A 160 -27.01 -5.57 24.53
C ASP A 160 -25.87 -6.18 25.37
N VAL A 161 -25.04 -5.30 25.93
CA VAL A 161 -23.89 -5.68 26.75
C VAL A 161 -24.38 -6.16 28.12
N ARG A 162 -24.23 -7.46 28.37
CA ARG A 162 -24.55 -8.10 29.65
C ARG A 162 -23.29 -8.71 30.26
N MET A 163 -23.35 -9.10 31.53
CA MET A 163 -22.23 -9.76 32.22
C MET A 163 -21.66 -10.95 31.44
N ASN A 164 -22.53 -11.73 30.79
CA ASN A 164 -22.22 -12.92 30.00
C ASN A 164 -22.20 -12.67 28.48
N ASN A 165 -22.47 -11.46 28.02
CA ASN A 165 -22.55 -11.12 26.61
C ASN A 165 -21.86 -9.78 26.37
N LYS A 166 -20.55 -9.83 26.13
CA LYS A 166 -19.69 -8.66 25.91
C LYS A 166 -19.22 -8.65 24.47
N ALA A 167 -18.80 -7.46 24.02
CA ALA A 167 -18.07 -7.34 22.78
C ALA A 167 -16.86 -8.29 22.78
N LYS A 168 -16.61 -8.91 21.64
CA LYS A 168 -15.52 -9.88 21.46
C LYS A 168 -14.49 -9.27 20.53
N ASP A 169 -13.23 -9.32 20.94
CA ASP A 169 -12.10 -8.99 20.11
C ASP A 169 -11.44 -10.32 19.68
N TYR A 170 -11.40 -10.55 18.37
CA TYR A 170 -10.74 -11.71 17.76
C TYR A 170 -9.44 -11.24 17.12
N HIS A 171 -8.38 -12.04 17.32
CA HIS A 171 -7.03 -11.77 16.83
C HIS A 171 -6.61 -12.93 15.94
N PHE A 172 -6.56 -12.68 14.63
CA PHE A 172 -6.14 -13.64 13.62
C PHE A 172 -4.87 -13.14 12.93
N PHE A 173 -4.30 -13.98 12.07
CA PHE A 173 -3.08 -13.66 11.33
C PHE A 173 -3.32 -13.87 9.83
N ALA A 174 -3.05 -12.84 9.04
CA ALA A 174 -3.30 -12.85 7.61
C ALA A 174 -1.99 -12.72 6.85
N SER A 175 -1.82 -13.54 5.81
CA SER A 175 -0.55 -13.64 5.08
C SER A 175 -0.75 -13.67 3.57
N ASP A 176 0.29 -13.32 2.83
CA ASP A 176 0.36 -13.45 1.38
C ASP A 176 1.76 -13.86 0.92
N TRP A 177 1.79 -14.41 -0.29
CA TRP A 177 3.01 -14.66 -1.04
C TRP A 177 3.14 -13.66 -2.18
N VAL A 178 4.24 -12.92 -2.21
CA VAL A 178 4.58 -11.98 -3.28
C VAL A 178 5.68 -12.57 -4.14
N ALA A 179 5.38 -12.77 -5.43
CA ALA A 179 6.34 -13.31 -6.38
C ALA A 179 7.46 -12.32 -6.70
N ASP A 180 8.68 -12.83 -6.85
CA ASP A 180 9.86 -12.04 -7.19
C ASP A 180 9.73 -11.45 -8.60
N ARG A 181 9.90 -10.12 -8.73
CA ARG A 181 9.92 -9.43 -10.04
C ARG A 181 11.32 -9.34 -10.66
N VAL A 182 12.34 -9.75 -9.91
CA VAL A 182 13.75 -9.57 -10.25
C VAL A 182 14.47 -10.90 -10.49
N SER A 183 13.75 -12.02 -10.65
CA SER A 183 14.32 -13.37 -10.73
C SER A 183 15.48 -13.48 -11.73
N ALA A 184 15.35 -12.90 -12.93
CA ALA A 184 16.41 -12.90 -13.93
C ALA A 184 17.70 -12.18 -13.47
N LYS A 185 17.58 -11.15 -12.65
CA LYS A 185 18.72 -10.41 -12.09
C LYS A 185 19.36 -11.10 -10.88
N LEU A 186 18.72 -12.13 -10.33
CA LEU A 186 19.23 -12.87 -9.17
C LEU A 186 20.25 -13.95 -9.56
N GLU A 187 20.26 -14.43 -10.81
CA GLU A 187 21.09 -15.57 -11.24
C GLU A 187 22.59 -15.30 -11.12
N ASP A 188 23.02 -14.08 -11.46
CA ASP A 188 24.44 -13.69 -11.48
C ASP A 188 24.93 -13.12 -10.13
N LEU A 189 24.05 -13.02 -9.13
CA LEU A 189 24.40 -12.43 -7.84
C LEU A 189 24.98 -13.46 -6.87
N ASN A 190 25.98 -13.03 -6.11
CA ASN A 190 26.57 -13.83 -5.05
C ASN A 190 25.52 -14.18 -3.98
N ASP A 191 25.46 -15.46 -3.62
CA ASP A 191 24.56 -16.03 -2.63
C ASP A 191 25.28 -16.79 -1.50
N ARG A 192 26.58 -16.53 -1.33
CA ARG A 192 27.44 -17.25 -0.38
C ARG A 192 28.01 -16.36 0.71
N SER A 193 28.34 -15.12 0.36
CA SER A 193 28.92 -14.16 1.31
C SER A 193 28.00 -12.97 1.51
N PRO A 194 27.94 -12.41 2.74
CA PRO A 194 27.23 -11.17 3.00
C PRO A 194 27.72 -10.01 2.11
N VAL A 195 26.86 -8.99 1.90
CA VAL A 195 27.19 -7.78 1.15
C VAL A 195 28.35 -7.03 1.81
N GLY A 196 28.38 -6.97 3.14
CA GLY A 196 29.37 -6.22 3.91
C GLY A 196 30.03 -7.05 5.00
N ASP A 197 31.09 -6.50 5.60
CA ASP A 197 31.77 -7.10 6.75
C ASP A 197 31.17 -6.58 8.06
N SER A 198 30.53 -7.47 8.83
CA SER A 198 29.92 -7.13 10.12
C SER A 198 30.94 -6.62 11.15
N ASN A 199 32.23 -6.96 11.00
CA ASN A 199 33.28 -6.48 11.90
C ASN A 199 33.72 -5.03 11.60
N GLN A 200 33.32 -4.49 10.45
CA GLN A 200 33.63 -3.12 10.01
C GLN A 200 32.44 -2.16 10.16
N LEU A 201 31.40 -2.58 10.89
CA LEU A 201 30.22 -1.75 11.13
C LEU A 201 30.55 -0.52 11.98
N SER A 202 30.17 0.64 11.47
CA SER A 202 30.24 1.95 12.10
C SER A 202 28.90 2.67 11.93
N TYR A 203 28.66 3.71 12.73
CA TYR A 203 27.49 4.57 12.56
C TYR A 203 27.45 5.20 11.15
N MET A 204 28.61 5.37 10.50
CA MET A 204 28.72 5.88 9.12
C MET A 204 28.04 4.97 8.09
N ASN A 205 27.86 3.68 8.36
CA ASN A 205 27.14 2.77 7.46
C ASN A 205 25.65 3.13 7.37
N PHE A 206 25.10 3.76 8.40
CA PHE A 206 23.69 4.14 8.49
C PHE A 206 23.43 5.60 8.09
N ILE A 207 24.48 6.34 7.75
CA ILE A 207 24.39 7.73 7.30
C ILE A 207 24.58 7.77 5.77
N PRO A 208 23.81 8.60 5.03
CA PRO A 208 24.04 8.80 3.60
C PRO A 208 25.46 9.33 3.32
N THR A 209 26.16 8.66 2.40
CA THR A 209 27.46 9.11 1.88
C THR A 209 27.31 10.39 1.07
N PRO A 210 28.39 11.14 0.79
CA PRO A 210 28.34 12.31 -0.09
C PRO A 210 27.74 12.00 -1.47
N ALA A 211 28.03 10.82 -2.03
CA ALA A 211 27.48 10.39 -3.31
C ALA A 211 25.96 10.13 -3.24
N GLU A 212 25.50 9.40 -2.22
CA GLU A 212 24.07 9.17 -1.96
C GLU A 212 23.33 10.50 -1.71
N ASN A 213 23.95 11.45 -1.02
CA ASN A 213 23.40 12.79 -0.81
C ASN A 213 23.25 13.60 -2.10
N ILE A 214 24.22 13.50 -3.02
CA ILE A 214 24.11 14.13 -4.35
C ILE A 214 22.96 13.50 -5.14
N GLN A 215 22.86 12.17 -5.12
CA GLN A 215 21.80 11.43 -5.80
C GLN A 215 20.42 11.77 -5.22
N PHE A 216 20.29 11.78 -3.90
CA PHE A 216 19.07 12.19 -3.21
C PHE A 216 18.64 13.60 -3.60
N LYS A 217 19.57 14.57 -3.60
CA LYS A 217 19.29 15.93 -4.08
C LYS A 217 18.78 15.94 -5.51
N ASN A 218 19.39 15.18 -6.41
CA ASN A 218 18.92 15.10 -7.81
C ASN A 218 17.50 14.55 -7.90
N TYR A 219 17.14 13.56 -7.08
CA TYR A 219 15.76 13.09 -6.97
C TYR A 219 14.84 14.20 -6.46
N LEU A 220 15.22 14.90 -5.38
CA LEU A 220 14.43 16.01 -4.85
C LEU A 220 14.15 17.11 -5.88
N LYS A 221 15.10 17.43 -6.77
CA LYS A 221 14.89 18.40 -7.86
C LYS A 221 13.69 18.00 -8.72
N VAL A 222 13.60 16.72 -9.09
CA VAL A 222 12.49 16.18 -9.89
C VAL A 222 11.18 16.29 -9.11
N LEU A 223 11.17 15.93 -7.81
CA LEU A 223 9.94 15.84 -7.02
C LEU A 223 9.33 17.21 -6.79
N LEU A 224 10.17 18.14 -6.32
CA LEU A 224 9.79 19.52 -6.08
C LEU A 224 9.46 20.22 -7.40
N GLY A 225 10.21 19.94 -8.46
CA GLY A 225 9.94 20.45 -9.81
C GLY A 225 8.54 20.08 -10.29
N ARG A 226 8.11 18.81 -10.11
CA ARG A 226 6.74 18.37 -10.47
C ARG A 226 5.67 19.15 -9.70
N LYS A 227 5.87 19.39 -8.40
CA LYS A 227 4.93 20.18 -7.57
C LYS A 227 4.87 21.64 -8.05
N ILE A 228 6.03 22.24 -8.37
CA ILE A 228 6.11 23.61 -8.90
C ILE A 228 5.38 23.71 -10.23
N VAL A 229 5.67 22.83 -11.20
CA VAL A 229 5.03 22.82 -12.52
C VAL A 229 3.52 22.63 -12.43
N TYR A 230 3.07 21.74 -11.53
CA TYR A 230 1.64 21.48 -11.35
C TYR A 230 0.87 22.71 -10.88
N HIS A 231 1.46 23.54 -10.01
CA HIS A 231 0.79 24.69 -9.41
C HIS A 231 1.11 26.05 -10.04
N MET A 232 2.26 26.19 -10.72
CA MET A 232 2.74 27.46 -11.26
C MET A 232 2.89 27.41 -12.80
N PRO A 233 1.93 27.98 -13.56
CA PRO A 233 1.94 27.92 -15.02
C PRO A 233 3.20 28.48 -15.68
N GLU A 234 3.82 29.49 -15.08
CA GLU A 234 5.02 30.14 -15.63
C GLU A 234 6.28 29.25 -15.58
N PHE A 235 6.26 28.21 -14.75
CA PHE A 235 7.31 27.18 -14.69
C PHE A 235 7.04 25.99 -15.61
N LYS A 236 5.95 25.97 -16.38
CA LYS A 236 5.55 24.83 -17.24
C LYS A 236 6.60 24.45 -18.31
N TRP A 237 7.55 25.34 -18.61
CA TRP A 237 8.68 24.99 -19.48
C TRP A 237 9.55 23.85 -18.92
N MET A 238 9.55 23.63 -17.59
CA MET A 238 10.27 22.54 -16.93
C MET A 238 9.66 21.16 -17.22
N ASP A 239 8.37 21.09 -17.57
CA ASP A 239 7.65 19.83 -17.86
C ASP A 239 8.37 18.96 -18.91
N LYS A 240 9.05 19.60 -19.87
CA LYS A 240 9.79 18.91 -20.93
C LYS A 240 11.15 18.37 -20.53
N VAL A 241 11.67 18.75 -19.36
CA VAL A 241 13.00 18.32 -18.86
C VAL A 241 12.91 17.52 -17.57
N ILE A 242 11.76 17.56 -16.89
CA ILE A 242 11.45 16.71 -15.75
C ILE A 242 11.02 15.34 -16.31
N PRO A 243 11.68 14.24 -15.93
CA PRO A 243 11.25 12.92 -16.39
C PRO A 243 9.93 12.51 -15.72
N ASP A 244 9.09 11.76 -16.43
CA ASP A 244 7.83 11.20 -15.89
C ASP A 244 8.09 10.14 -14.80
N HIS A 245 9.17 9.39 -14.95
CA HIS A 245 9.65 8.39 -13.99
C HIS A 245 11.13 8.64 -13.70
N ILE A 246 11.55 8.60 -12.44
CA ILE A 246 12.97 8.77 -12.10
C ILE A 246 13.72 7.52 -12.61
N PRO A 247 14.69 7.67 -13.53
CA PRO A 247 15.40 6.52 -14.08
C PRO A 247 16.14 5.78 -12.97
N HIS A 248 16.02 4.45 -12.99
CA HIS A 248 16.68 3.58 -12.03
C HIS A 248 16.82 2.17 -12.63
N ASN A 249 17.80 1.40 -12.19
CA ASN A 249 18.16 0.18 -12.91
C ASN A 249 17.14 -0.96 -12.79
N LEU A 250 16.27 -0.97 -11.78
CA LEU A 250 15.13 -1.89 -11.73
C LEU A 250 13.85 -1.34 -12.38
N GLN A 251 13.93 -0.29 -13.21
CA GLN A 251 12.73 0.35 -13.76
C GLN A 251 11.89 -0.63 -14.57
N GLN A 252 12.51 -1.52 -15.34
CA GLN A 252 11.79 -2.50 -16.14
C GLN A 252 10.98 -3.46 -15.25
N GLU A 253 11.63 -4.03 -14.23
CA GLU A 253 11.04 -4.97 -13.29
C GLU A 253 9.96 -4.32 -12.43
N MET A 254 10.26 -3.15 -11.86
CA MET A 254 9.35 -2.42 -10.97
C MET A 254 8.17 -1.78 -11.71
N SER A 255 8.24 -1.71 -13.04
CA SER A 255 7.09 -1.32 -13.88
C SER A 255 6.18 -2.49 -14.22
N THR A 256 6.53 -3.74 -13.87
CA THR A 256 5.64 -4.89 -14.08
C THR A 256 4.64 -5.05 -12.94
N ALA A 257 3.46 -5.61 -13.26
CA ALA A 257 2.42 -5.86 -12.27
C ALA A 257 2.89 -6.95 -11.29
N SER A 258 2.75 -6.70 -9.99
CA SER A 258 3.07 -7.69 -8.95
C SER A 258 2.06 -8.83 -8.97
N GLN A 259 2.54 -10.05 -8.80
CA GLN A 259 1.72 -11.22 -8.55
C GLN A 259 1.70 -11.50 -7.05
N ILE A 260 0.52 -11.46 -6.46
CA ILE A 260 0.29 -11.61 -5.03
C ILE A 260 -0.75 -12.72 -4.85
N PHE A 261 -0.43 -13.68 -3.99
CA PHE A 261 -1.29 -14.82 -3.69
C PHE A 261 -1.65 -14.79 -2.21
N ILE A 262 -2.92 -14.58 -1.91
CA ILE A 262 -3.41 -14.55 -0.53
C ILE A 262 -3.33 -15.98 0.03
N LEU A 263 -2.76 -16.10 1.23
CA LEU A 263 -2.70 -17.36 1.98
C LEU A 263 -3.89 -17.47 2.94
N PRO A 264 -4.23 -18.68 3.41
CA PRO A 264 -5.30 -18.87 4.38
C PRO A 264 -5.11 -18.01 5.64
N VAL A 265 -6.19 -17.39 6.12
CA VAL A 265 -6.18 -16.68 7.41
C VAL A 265 -6.03 -17.70 8.52
N LEU A 266 -5.05 -17.48 9.40
CA LEU A 266 -4.79 -18.33 10.54
C LEU A 266 -5.52 -17.77 11.76
N LEU A 267 -6.31 -18.62 12.42
CA LEU A 267 -7.00 -18.26 13.67
C LEU A 267 -6.03 -18.30 14.86
N LYS A 268 -4.98 -17.49 14.76
CA LYS A 268 -3.79 -17.48 15.59
C LYS A 268 -3.44 -16.04 15.93
N ASN A 269 -3.07 -15.82 17.19
CA ASN A 269 -2.69 -14.50 17.68
C ASN A 269 -1.17 -14.44 17.83
N GLU A 270 -0.49 -13.62 17.03
CA GLU A 270 0.96 -13.48 17.11
C GLU A 270 1.45 -12.93 18.46
N ALA A 271 0.58 -12.32 19.27
CA ALA A 271 0.95 -11.92 20.63
C ALA A 271 1.17 -13.14 21.55
N CYS A 272 0.68 -14.32 21.15
CA CYS A 272 0.87 -15.58 21.85
C CYS A 272 2.01 -16.39 21.22
N TYR A 273 3.04 -16.69 22.03
CA TYR A 273 4.23 -17.42 21.57
C TYR A 273 3.91 -18.78 20.93
N SER A 274 2.99 -19.56 21.49
CA SER A 274 2.60 -20.86 20.91
C SER A 274 1.89 -20.71 19.57
N ASP A 275 1.17 -19.61 19.38
CA ASP A 275 0.51 -19.33 18.11
C ASP A 275 1.51 -18.83 17.06
N CYS A 276 2.55 -18.07 17.43
CA CYS A 276 3.68 -17.80 16.54
C CYS A 276 4.31 -19.08 16.00
N LEU A 277 4.50 -20.09 16.86
CA LEU A 277 5.02 -21.39 16.43
C LEU A 277 4.08 -22.04 15.40
N HIS A 278 2.77 -22.05 15.65
CA HIS A 278 1.79 -22.57 14.69
C HIS A 278 1.77 -21.80 13.36
N ILE A 279 1.96 -20.48 13.40
CA ILE A 279 2.08 -19.65 12.18
C ILE A 279 3.30 -20.10 11.37
N LEU A 280 4.46 -20.26 12.01
CA LEU A 280 5.69 -20.70 11.34
C LEU A 280 5.59 -22.14 10.83
N ASP A 281 5.00 -23.05 11.61
CA ASP A 281 4.74 -24.43 11.20
C ASP A 281 3.84 -24.44 9.94
N SER A 282 2.76 -23.63 9.92
CA SER A 282 1.88 -23.49 8.75
C SER A 282 2.61 -22.98 7.51
N TYR A 283 3.49 -21.98 7.65
CA TYR A 283 4.30 -21.49 6.54
C TYR A 283 5.23 -22.56 5.98
N VAL A 284 5.89 -23.33 6.84
CA VAL A 284 6.76 -24.43 6.41
C VAL A 284 5.98 -25.52 5.68
N GLU A 285 4.83 -25.91 6.22
CA GLU A 285 3.95 -26.89 5.60
C GLU A 285 3.48 -26.44 4.22
N ASP A 286 3.03 -25.19 4.09
CA ASP A 286 2.58 -24.63 2.82
C ASP A 286 3.72 -24.53 1.80
N ILE A 287 4.88 -24.01 2.18
CA ILE A 287 6.05 -23.95 1.29
C ILE A 287 6.42 -25.34 0.79
N ASN A 288 6.57 -26.32 1.70
CA ASN A 288 6.96 -27.68 1.34
C ASN A 288 5.96 -28.30 0.37
N ARG A 289 4.66 -28.14 0.67
CA ARG A 289 3.56 -28.65 -0.15
C ARG A 289 3.54 -28.00 -1.54
N ILE A 290 3.66 -26.68 -1.61
CA ILE A 290 3.59 -25.91 -2.86
C ILE A 290 4.81 -26.20 -3.73
N TYR A 291 6.03 -26.19 -3.19
CA TYR A 291 7.25 -26.50 -3.94
C TYR A 291 7.27 -27.96 -4.40
N ALA A 292 6.81 -28.90 -3.58
CA ALA A 292 6.67 -30.29 -4.01
C ALA A 292 5.70 -30.43 -5.18
N LYS A 293 4.51 -29.80 -5.11
CA LYS A 293 3.53 -29.80 -6.21
C LYS A 293 4.04 -29.09 -7.47
N ALA A 294 4.90 -28.08 -7.31
CA ALA A 294 5.55 -27.38 -8.41
C ALA A 294 6.70 -28.17 -9.06
N GLY A 295 7.02 -29.37 -8.56
CA GLY A 295 8.14 -30.18 -9.05
C GLY A 295 9.52 -29.72 -8.56
N ARG A 296 9.56 -28.79 -7.61
CA ARG A 296 10.78 -28.17 -7.05
C ARG A 296 11.07 -28.61 -5.61
N GLY A 297 10.48 -29.71 -5.16
CA GLY A 297 10.66 -30.24 -3.79
C GLY A 297 12.11 -30.60 -3.44
N GLY A 298 12.95 -30.91 -4.44
CA GLY A 298 14.39 -31.15 -4.22
C GLY A 298 15.21 -29.90 -3.87
N GLU A 299 14.61 -28.71 -3.94
CA GLU A 299 15.27 -27.43 -3.64
C GLU A 299 15.08 -26.98 -2.18
N LEU A 300 14.19 -27.63 -1.42
CA LEU A 300 13.78 -27.21 -0.08
C LEU A 300 14.96 -27.04 0.89
N ASP A 301 15.95 -27.92 0.84
CA ASP A 301 17.12 -27.86 1.74
C ASP A 301 17.97 -26.59 1.58
N LYS A 302 17.87 -25.91 0.43
CA LYS A 302 18.62 -24.68 0.12
C LYS A 302 17.71 -23.46 0.02
N LEU A 303 16.40 -23.64 0.13
CA LEU A 303 15.43 -22.59 -0.03
C LEU A 303 15.52 -21.62 1.16
N GLN A 304 15.48 -20.34 0.84
CA GLN A 304 15.40 -19.25 1.81
C GLN A 304 14.27 -18.34 1.38
N VAL A 305 13.19 -18.33 2.16
CA VAL A 305 12.00 -17.51 1.92
C VAL A 305 12.02 -16.35 2.92
N PRO A 306 12.17 -15.10 2.45
CA PRO A 306 12.04 -13.95 3.33
C PRO A 306 10.63 -13.87 3.92
N VAL A 307 10.54 -13.45 5.18
CA VAL A 307 9.29 -13.23 5.91
C VAL A 307 9.23 -11.78 6.35
N GLY A 308 8.28 -11.03 5.80
CA GLY A 308 8.01 -9.62 6.10
C GLY A 308 6.86 -9.44 7.09
N GLY A 309 6.95 -8.41 7.92
CA GLY A 309 5.84 -7.89 8.73
C GLY A 309 6.21 -6.55 9.35
N ASP A 310 5.29 -5.96 10.14
CA ASP A 310 5.64 -4.81 10.98
C ASP A 310 6.72 -5.18 12.02
N GLN A 311 7.22 -4.20 12.77
CA GLN A 311 8.29 -4.49 13.74
C GLN A 311 7.87 -5.51 14.80
N LEU A 312 6.61 -5.47 15.27
CA LEU A 312 6.14 -6.40 16.30
C LEU A 312 6.03 -7.81 15.74
N THR A 313 5.40 -7.99 14.58
CA THR A 313 5.29 -9.25 13.83
C THR A 313 6.67 -9.85 13.63
N ARG A 314 7.62 -9.07 13.11
CA ARG A 314 8.99 -9.52 12.85
C ARG A 314 9.67 -9.98 14.14
N ILE A 315 9.61 -9.20 15.22
CA ILE A 315 10.25 -9.58 16.50
C ILE A 315 9.60 -10.83 17.10
N ARG A 316 8.28 -10.94 17.03
CA ARG A 316 7.51 -12.06 17.61
C ARG A 316 7.77 -13.35 16.87
N LEU A 317 7.71 -13.34 15.53
CA LEU A 317 7.97 -14.51 14.71
C LEU A 317 9.45 -14.93 14.77
N GLU A 318 10.39 -13.97 14.66
CA GLU A 318 11.80 -14.30 14.78
C GLU A 318 12.18 -14.79 16.19
N GLY A 319 11.53 -14.24 17.23
CA GLY A 319 11.68 -14.69 18.61
C GLY A 319 11.12 -16.10 18.86
N ALA A 320 10.23 -16.59 18.00
CA ALA A 320 9.68 -17.94 18.04
C ALA A 320 10.57 -18.99 17.35
N LEU A 321 11.66 -18.58 16.70
CA LEU A 321 12.61 -19.52 16.09
C LEU A 321 13.21 -20.47 17.12
N ARG A 322 13.13 -21.77 16.83
CA ARG A 322 13.62 -22.83 17.71
C ARG A 322 15.12 -23.07 17.50
N LYS A 323 15.98 -22.05 17.64
CA LYS A 323 17.42 -22.12 17.32
C LYS A 323 18.19 -23.31 17.92
N GLY A 324 17.72 -23.88 19.03
CA GLY A 324 18.29 -25.08 19.67
C GLY A 324 17.80 -26.43 19.13
N ALA A 325 16.87 -26.47 18.19
CA ALA A 325 16.34 -27.71 17.63
C ALA A 325 17.35 -28.44 16.73
N HIS A 326 17.19 -29.75 16.61
CA HIS A 326 18.19 -30.62 15.98
C HIS A 326 18.15 -30.57 14.44
N THR A 327 16.97 -30.36 13.86
CA THR A 327 16.79 -30.33 12.40
C THR A 327 16.56 -28.91 11.87
N ALA A 328 16.96 -28.66 10.62
CA ALA A 328 16.75 -27.36 9.95
C ALA A 328 15.25 -27.00 9.83
N VAL A 329 14.40 -28.01 9.62
CA VAL A 329 12.94 -27.86 9.54
C VAL A 329 12.39 -27.41 10.90
N GLU A 330 12.77 -28.07 12.00
CA GLU A 330 12.30 -27.68 13.34
C GLU A 330 12.80 -26.30 13.76
N ARG A 331 13.98 -25.89 13.28
CA ARG A 331 14.53 -24.53 13.51
C ARG A 331 13.87 -23.46 12.64
N PHE A 332 13.09 -23.86 11.63
CA PHE A 332 12.54 -23.00 10.59
C PHE A 332 13.62 -22.32 9.73
N ASP A 333 14.75 -22.98 9.48
CA ASP A 333 15.91 -22.39 8.78
C ASP A 333 15.54 -21.87 7.37
N GLN A 334 14.51 -22.44 6.72
CA GLN A 334 14.03 -21.99 5.40
C GLN A 334 13.26 -20.66 5.44
N LEU A 335 12.74 -20.25 6.60
CA LEU A 335 12.02 -18.99 6.79
C LEU A 335 13.02 -17.91 7.21
N ASN A 336 13.81 -17.45 6.27
CA ASN A 336 14.86 -16.48 6.54
C ASN A 336 15.19 -15.69 5.25
N PRO A 337 15.46 -14.38 5.35
CA PRO A 337 15.46 -13.55 6.56
C PRO A 337 14.07 -13.07 7.00
N PHE A 338 13.93 -12.77 8.29
CA PHE A 338 12.83 -11.95 8.80
C PHE A 338 13.15 -10.47 8.56
N ILE A 339 12.26 -9.75 7.89
CA ILE A 339 12.45 -8.36 7.46
C ILE A 339 11.31 -7.49 8.00
N ILE A 340 11.62 -6.23 8.28
CA ILE A 340 10.63 -5.21 8.63
C ILE A 340 10.09 -4.58 7.35
N GLU A 341 8.76 -4.50 7.21
CA GLU A 341 8.12 -3.79 6.12
C GLU A 341 8.05 -2.28 6.38
N LEU A 342 8.05 -1.49 5.30
CA LEU A 342 8.42 -0.08 5.35
C LEU A 342 7.25 0.90 5.51
N PHE A 343 6.00 0.48 5.37
CA PHE A 343 4.85 1.38 5.57
C PHE A 343 4.70 1.76 7.03
N HIS A 344 4.90 0.84 7.97
CA HIS A 344 4.86 1.15 9.39
C HIS A 344 5.98 2.12 9.80
N THR A 345 7.16 1.96 9.20
CA THR A 345 8.26 2.94 9.33
C THR A 345 7.82 4.31 8.83
N LEU A 346 7.09 4.38 7.72
CA LEU A 346 6.54 5.63 7.22
C LEU A 346 5.48 6.25 8.17
N GLN A 347 4.59 5.44 8.75
CA GLN A 347 3.61 5.90 9.73
C GLN A 347 4.29 6.50 10.97
N ASP A 348 5.30 5.82 11.50
CA ASP A 348 6.04 6.27 12.67
C ASP A 348 6.81 7.58 12.39
N PHE A 349 7.38 7.72 11.19
CA PHE A 349 7.99 8.97 10.75
C PHE A 349 6.98 10.12 10.76
N LEU A 350 5.81 9.91 10.15
CA LEU A 350 4.75 10.92 10.10
C LEU A 350 4.21 11.26 11.49
N GLU A 351 4.14 10.27 12.39
CA GLU A 351 3.76 10.49 13.80
C GLU A 351 4.76 11.41 14.51
N LYS A 352 6.06 11.21 14.31
CA LYS A 352 7.08 12.12 14.87
C LYS A 352 6.99 13.51 14.29
N LEU A 353 6.81 13.64 12.99
CA LEU A 353 6.64 14.93 12.32
C LEU A 353 5.44 15.66 12.95
N CYS A 354 4.30 14.98 13.11
CA CYS A 354 3.13 15.57 13.77
C CYS A 354 3.42 15.91 15.24
N LYS A 355 4.06 15.04 16.02
CA LYS A 355 4.45 15.33 17.42
C LYS A 355 5.34 16.56 17.53
N LYS A 356 6.26 16.76 16.58
CA LYS A 356 7.19 17.90 16.55
C LYS A 356 6.50 19.20 16.10
N PHE A 357 5.72 19.15 15.02
CA PHE A 357 5.26 20.36 14.33
C PHE A 357 3.76 20.66 14.43
N LEU A 358 2.92 19.64 14.63
CA LEU A 358 1.47 19.80 14.79
C LEU A 358 1.13 20.10 16.27
N LYS A 359 1.69 21.20 16.79
CA LYS A 359 1.39 21.68 18.14
C LYS A 359 0.02 22.34 18.15
N LEU A 360 -1.04 21.57 18.44
CA LEU A 360 -2.44 22.03 18.34
C LEU A 360 -2.77 23.27 19.20
N ASN A 361 -2.02 23.51 20.28
CA ASN A 361 -2.10 24.72 21.09
C ASN A 361 -1.53 25.98 20.40
N LYS A 362 -0.89 25.84 19.24
CA LYS A 362 -0.35 26.93 18.41
C LYS A 362 -1.26 27.28 17.23
N ALA A 363 -2.56 27.00 17.32
CA ALA A 363 -3.52 27.27 16.26
C ALA A 363 -3.65 28.76 15.87
N THR A 364 -3.27 29.68 16.77
CA THR A 364 -3.25 31.13 16.52
C THR A 364 -1.97 31.60 15.84
N ASP A 365 -0.90 30.81 15.90
CA ASP A 365 0.41 31.17 15.37
C ASP A 365 0.39 30.93 13.85
N LYS A 366 0.35 32.02 13.09
CA LYS A 366 0.27 31.98 11.61
C LYS A 366 1.37 31.11 11.02
N ALA A 367 1.02 30.41 9.93
CA ALA A 367 1.92 29.51 9.22
C ALA A 367 2.50 28.35 10.07
N THR A 368 1.89 28.00 11.20
CA THR A 368 2.10 26.69 11.84
C THR A 368 1.17 25.64 11.23
N LEU A 369 1.51 24.36 11.37
CA LEU A 369 0.62 23.27 10.95
C LEU A 369 -0.73 23.32 11.70
N ALA A 370 -0.74 23.70 12.97
CA ALA A 370 -1.98 23.84 13.73
C ALA A 370 -2.87 24.97 13.20
N HIS A 371 -2.28 26.11 12.85
CA HIS A 371 -3.00 27.21 12.22
C HIS A 371 -3.55 26.80 10.85
N LEU A 372 -2.73 26.22 9.97
CA LEU A 372 -3.16 25.78 8.64
C LEU A 372 -4.31 24.78 8.75
N LYS A 373 -4.20 23.78 9.64
CA LYS A 373 -5.28 22.82 9.92
C LYS A 373 -6.61 23.51 10.22
N MET A 374 -6.60 24.57 11.02
CA MET A 374 -7.81 25.33 11.36
C MET A 374 -8.35 26.11 10.16
N VAL A 375 -7.48 26.78 9.41
CA VAL A 375 -7.85 27.57 8.23
C VAL A 375 -8.51 26.71 7.16
N ILE A 376 -7.94 25.53 6.86
CA ILE A 376 -8.49 24.61 5.86
C ILE A 376 -9.42 23.53 6.44
N GLN A 377 -9.83 23.71 7.70
CA GLN A 377 -10.83 22.88 8.40
C GLN A 377 -10.58 21.36 8.35
N ARG A 378 -9.32 20.93 8.47
CA ARG A 378 -8.95 19.50 8.49
C ARG A 378 -9.17 18.90 9.88
N SER A 379 -10.41 18.60 10.23
CA SER A 379 -10.79 18.03 11.55
C SER A 379 -10.13 16.69 11.87
N ASN A 380 -9.94 15.85 10.84
CA ASN A 380 -9.39 14.48 10.99
C ASN A 380 -7.88 14.45 11.26
N VAL A 381 -7.20 15.60 11.17
CA VAL A 381 -5.76 15.74 11.48
C VAL A 381 -5.61 16.08 12.96
N ASN A 382 -5.78 15.08 13.82
CA ASN A 382 -5.87 15.27 15.28
C ASN A 382 -4.60 14.85 16.04
N GLY A 383 -3.52 14.50 15.33
CA GLY A 383 -2.27 13.99 15.89
C GLY A 383 -2.26 12.47 16.10
N LYS A 384 -3.39 11.77 15.91
CA LYS A 384 -3.46 10.31 15.95
C LYS A 384 -3.16 9.73 14.57
N VAL A 385 -1.88 9.71 14.20
CA VAL A 385 -1.43 9.31 12.86
C VAL A 385 -1.80 7.88 12.52
N LYS A 386 -1.54 6.90 13.39
CA LYS A 386 -1.84 5.47 13.13
C LYS A 386 -3.33 5.21 12.81
N VAL A 387 -4.24 5.97 13.43
CA VAL A 387 -5.70 5.85 13.20
C VAL A 387 -6.16 6.59 11.94
N HIS A 388 -5.50 7.69 11.58
CA HIS A 388 -5.92 8.56 10.49
C HIS A 388 -4.75 8.86 9.54
N PHE A 389 -4.00 7.83 9.15
CA PHE A 389 -2.74 7.99 8.42
C PHE A 389 -2.93 8.84 7.16
N LYS A 390 -3.87 8.45 6.29
CA LYS A 390 -4.10 9.15 5.02
C LYS A 390 -4.49 10.62 5.20
N ALA A 391 -5.23 10.95 6.25
CA ALA A 391 -5.62 12.33 6.52
C ALA A 391 -4.41 13.18 6.92
N HIS A 392 -3.50 12.64 7.74
CA HIS A 392 -2.27 13.31 8.14
C HIS A 392 -1.28 13.41 6.99
N GLU A 393 -1.11 12.35 6.21
CA GLU A 393 -0.21 12.31 5.03
C GLU A 393 -0.62 13.38 4.02
N GLN A 394 -1.89 13.39 3.61
CA GLN A 394 -2.41 14.41 2.66
C GLN A 394 -2.30 15.83 3.20
N PHE A 395 -2.46 16.01 4.52
CA PHE A 395 -2.36 17.33 5.12
C PHE A 395 -0.93 17.85 5.13
N VAL A 396 0.03 16.99 5.49
CA VAL A 396 1.45 17.33 5.49
C VAL A 396 1.92 17.61 4.06
N ASP A 397 1.53 16.78 3.07
CA ASP A 397 1.81 17.03 1.64
C ASP A 397 1.26 18.38 1.18
N CYS A 398 0.00 18.70 1.53
CA CYS A 398 -0.64 19.96 1.21
C CYS A 398 0.09 21.15 1.85
N ALA A 399 0.41 21.08 3.14
CA ALA A 399 1.08 22.15 3.88
C ALA A 399 2.50 22.41 3.35
N GLY A 400 3.31 21.36 3.16
CA GLY A 400 4.66 21.56 2.62
C GLY A 400 4.66 21.93 1.14
N THR A 401 3.67 21.51 0.35
CA THR A 401 3.49 22.07 -1.00
C THR A 401 3.21 23.57 -0.93
N ALA A 402 2.33 24.04 -0.04
CA ALA A 402 2.07 25.46 0.13
C ALA A 402 3.34 26.24 0.56
N TYR A 403 4.14 25.69 1.48
CA TYR A 403 5.41 26.30 1.87
C TYR A 403 6.44 26.35 0.74
N LEU A 404 6.56 25.27 -0.04
CA LEU A 404 7.41 25.22 -1.23
C LEU A 404 7.02 26.32 -2.22
N LEU A 405 5.73 26.43 -2.52
CA LEU A 405 5.25 27.43 -3.48
C LEU A 405 5.49 28.86 -2.96
N SER A 406 5.25 29.11 -1.67
CA SER A 406 5.56 30.40 -1.05
C SER A 406 7.04 30.75 -1.15
N LEU A 407 7.93 29.78 -0.93
CA LEU A 407 9.36 29.98 -1.08
C LEU A 407 9.75 30.28 -2.52
N VAL A 408 9.16 29.58 -3.49
CA VAL A 408 9.44 29.82 -4.92
C VAL A 408 8.98 31.21 -5.34
N ILE A 409 7.81 31.67 -4.87
CA ILE A 409 7.35 33.05 -5.08
C ILE A 409 8.39 34.05 -4.59
N GLU A 410 8.86 33.89 -3.35
CA GLU A 410 9.86 34.77 -2.74
C GLU A 410 11.20 34.74 -3.50
N LEU A 411 11.69 33.53 -3.83
CA LEU A 411 13.01 33.36 -4.46
C LEU A 411 13.09 33.92 -5.87
N PHE A 412 11.99 33.90 -6.61
CA PHE A 412 11.95 34.32 -8.00
C PHE A 412 11.16 35.63 -8.20
N GLY A 413 11.01 36.44 -7.15
CA GLY A 413 10.47 37.79 -7.25
C GLY A 413 9.03 37.88 -7.74
N MET A 414 8.23 36.83 -7.53
CA MET A 414 6.82 36.78 -7.92
C MET A 414 5.95 37.41 -6.82
N GLN A 415 4.74 37.88 -7.16
CA GLN A 415 3.74 38.33 -6.17
C GLN A 415 2.67 37.25 -5.93
N ASN A 416 2.37 36.44 -6.94
CA ASN A 416 1.41 35.34 -6.87
C ASN A 416 1.83 34.14 -7.76
N LEU A 417 1.05 33.06 -7.74
CA LEU A 417 1.34 31.79 -8.44
C LEU A 417 1.33 31.91 -9.98
N HIS A 418 0.76 32.98 -10.53
CA HIS A 418 0.59 33.19 -11.97
C HIS A 418 1.54 34.22 -12.56
N ASP A 419 2.34 34.90 -11.73
CA ASP A 419 3.30 35.89 -12.23
C ASP A 419 4.49 35.21 -12.90
N SER A 420 5.09 35.88 -13.88
CA SER A 420 6.36 35.43 -14.44
C SER A 420 7.48 35.62 -13.42
N PRO A 421 8.39 34.64 -13.25
CA PRO A 421 9.53 34.80 -12.36
C PRO A 421 10.47 35.89 -12.87
N ILE A 422 10.94 36.74 -11.96
CA ILE A 422 11.89 37.82 -12.23
C ILE A 422 13.19 37.48 -11.51
N HIS A 423 14.10 36.78 -12.21
CA HIS A 423 15.36 36.35 -11.61
C HIS A 423 16.41 35.98 -12.67
N ASP A 424 17.66 36.40 -12.50
CA ASP A 424 18.76 36.22 -13.47
C ASP A 424 19.02 34.78 -13.91
N SER A 425 18.63 33.81 -13.08
CA SER A 425 18.75 32.38 -13.40
C SER A 425 17.68 31.85 -14.35
N ILE A 426 16.66 32.64 -14.67
CA ILE A 426 15.58 32.26 -15.59
C ILE A 426 15.54 33.34 -16.68
N PRO A 427 16.12 33.10 -17.86
CA PRO A 427 16.10 34.08 -18.93
C PRO A 427 14.69 34.21 -19.52
N ASP A 428 14.33 35.42 -19.98
CA ASP A 428 13.00 35.73 -20.54
C ASP A 428 12.60 34.80 -21.70
N ASN A 429 13.59 34.34 -22.47
CA ASN A 429 13.39 33.45 -23.60
C ASN A 429 13.49 31.94 -23.25
N VAL A 430 13.46 31.54 -21.97
CA VAL A 430 13.61 30.13 -21.54
C VAL A 430 12.69 29.17 -22.29
N LYS A 431 11.46 29.60 -22.60
CA LYS A 431 10.44 28.83 -23.34
C LYS A 431 10.86 28.54 -24.80
N MET A 432 11.83 29.27 -25.35
CA MET A 432 12.35 29.13 -26.72
C MET A 432 13.71 28.41 -26.80
N LEU A 433 14.37 28.16 -25.67
CA LEU A 433 15.68 27.50 -25.65
C LEU A 433 15.59 26.01 -26.01
N HIS A 434 16.71 25.40 -26.43
CA HIS A 434 16.80 23.95 -26.62
C HIS A 434 16.62 23.18 -25.30
N LEU A 435 16.15 21.92 -25.38
CA LEU A 435 15.84 21.09 -24.21
C LEU A 435 17.04 20.92 -23.28
N GLU A 436 18.24 20.70 -23.82
CA GLU A 436 19.48 20.58 -23.05
C GLU A 436 19.71 21.83 -22.20
N ARG A 437 19.63 23.02 -22.83
CA ARG A 437 19.80 24.28 -22.12
C ARG A 437 18.69 24.53 -21.07
N ARG A 438 17.45 24.11 -21.34
CA ARG A 438 16.39 24.13 -20.32
C ARG A 438 16.70 23.20 -19.15
N GLY A 439 17.34 22.06 -19.40
CA GLY A 439 17.83 21.14 -18.37
C GLY A 439 18.84 21.80 -17.44
N ASP A 440 19.82 22.53 -17.99
CA ASP A 440 20.78 23.30 -17.18
C ASP A 440 20.09 24.36 -16.30
N ILE A 441 19.13 25.07 -16.89
CA ILE A 441 18.37 26.11 -16.19
C ILE A 441 17.51 25.47 -15.10
N PHE A 442 16.83 24.36 -15.38
CA PHE A 442 16.09 23.59 -14.39
C PHE A 442 16.97 23.19 -13.21
N ASN A 443 18.15 22.61 -13.47
CA ASN A 443 19.10 22.24 -12.42
C ASN A 443 19.53 23.46 -11.60
N THR A 444 19.86 24.57 -12.24
CA THR A 444 20.26 25.82 -11.58
C THR A 444 19.15 26.38 -10.68
N VAL A 445 17.92 26.40 -11.18
CA VAL A 445 16.73 26.85 -10.44
C VAL A 445 16.48 25.94 -9.25
N MET A 446 16.47 24.63 -9.45
CA MET A 446 16.22 23.68 -8.37
C MET A 446 17.35 23.64 -7.35
N ASP A 447 18.61 23.87 -7.73
CA ASP A 447 19.72 24.01 -6.79
C ASP A 447 19.57 25.25 -5.88
N ARG A 448 18.93 26.32 -6.36
CA ARG A 448 18.60 27.49 -5.52
C ARG A 448 17.47 27.18 -4.56
N VAL A 449 16.42 26.48 -5.02
CA VAL A 449 15.34 26.00 -4.16
C VAL A 449 15.89 25.06 -3.08
N LEU A 450 16.72 24.08 -3.46
CA LEU A 450 17.35 23.14 -2.54
C LEU A 450 18.29 23.84 -1.56
N ARG A 451 19.07 24.84 -1.96
CA ARG A 451 19.89 25.63 -1.00
C ARG A 451 19.09 26.29 0.12
N LYS A 452 17.79 26.51 -0.07
CA LYS A 452 16.88 27.12 0.91
C LYS A 452 16.01 26.10 1.64
N THR A 453 15.82 24.91 1.06
CA THR A 453 14.95 23.84 1.58
C THR A 453 15.72 22.65 2.12
N PHE A 454 17.01 22.51 1.83
CA PHE A 454 17.87 21.42 2.25
C PHE A 454 18.97 21.97 3.15
N ILE A 455 18.95 21.60 4.44
CA ILE A 455 20.01 21.93 5.39
C ILE A 455 20.90 20.68 5.54
N PRO A 456 22.21 20.76 5.20
CA PRO A 456 23.13 19.65 5.44
C PRO A 456 23.26 19.32 6.94
N PRO A 457 23.53 18.05 7.28
CA PRO A 457 23.62 17.53 8.66
C PRO A 457 24.49 18.33 9.63
N LEU A 458 25.64 18.81 9.18
CA LEU A 458 26.72 19.28 10.04
C LEU A 458 26.67 20.79 10.36
N GLN A 459 25.57 21.48 10.04
CA GLN A 459 25.44 22.95 10.20
C GLN A 459 24.30 23.38 11.14
N GLN A 460 23.73 22.49 11.95
CA GLN A 460 22.54 22.81 12.78
C GLN A 460 22.82 23.47 14.14
N ASP A 461 24.07 23.80 14.49
CA ASP A 461 24.44 24.32 15.82
C ASP A 461 24.20 25.83 16.05
N THR A 462 23.37 26.50 15.24
CA THR A 462 22.92 27.86 15.57
C THR A 462 21.40 27.92 15.63
N GLU A 463 20.87 27.97 16.87
CA GLU A 463 19.55 28.53 17.17
C GLU A 463 19.53 30.01 16.75
N GLU A 464 19.40 30.29 15.46
CA GLU A 464 19.09 31.63 15.00
C GLU A 464 17.57 31.84 15.02
N ASN A 465 17.13 32.42 16.14
CA ASN A 465 16.02 33.38 16.19
C ASN A 465 14.69 32.95 15.57
N GLY A 466 14.07 31.87 16.08
CA GLY A 466 12.60 31.72 16.08
C GLY A 466 11.86 31.89 14.74
N GLN A 467 12.53 31.72 13.59
CA GLN A 467 11.92 31.92 12.27
C GLN A 467 11.42 30.60 11.63
N PRO A 468 10.40 30.67 10.75
CA PRO A 468 9.73 29.49 10.16
C PRO A 468 10.58 28.64 9.21
N ARG A 469 11.85 28.98 8.99
CA ARG A 469 12.73 28.34 8.00
C ARG A 469 12.99 26.86 8.29
N SER A 470 13.11 26.47 9.55
CA SER A 470 13.26 25.06 9.94
C SER A 470 11.99 24.25 9.66
N LEU A 471 10.80 24.83 9.86
CA LEU A 471 9.51 24.18 9.62
C LEU A 471 9.27 23.88 8.14
N VAL A 472 9.62 24.81 7.24
CA VAL A 472 9.48 24.65 5.78
C VAL A 472 10.40 23.55 5.26
N VAL A 473 11.66 23.55 5.68
CA VAL A 473 12.67 22.52 5.34
C VAL A 473 12.21 21.14 5.82
N GLN A 474 11.68 21.05 7.03
CA GLN A 474 11.37 19.79 7.72
C GLN A 474 10.05 19.17 7.27
N VAL A 475 9.04 20.01 7.00
CA VAL A 475 7.76 19.55 6.41
C VAL A 475 7.95 19.21 4.93
N CYS A 476 8.78 19.94 4.18
CA CYS A 476 9.10 19.57 2.79
C CYS A 476 9.96 18.30 2.70
N ALA A 477 11.01 18.15 3.53
CA ALA A 477 11.78 16.91 3.61
C ALA A 477 10.92 15.73 4.09
N GLY A 478 10.04 15.98 5.07
CA GLY A 478 9.06 15.03 5.54
C GLY A 478 7.92 14.72 4.57
N ASN A 479 7.69 15.55 3.55
CA ASN A 479 6.79 15.29 2.43
C ASN A 479 7.41 14.44 1.33
N MET A 480 8.74 14.37 1.27
CA MET A 480 9.46 13.70 0.19
C MET A 480 9.77 12.24 0.48
N ASN A 481 9.85 11.83 1.76
CA ASN A 481 9.96 10.42 2.17
C ASN A 481 8.65 9.60 1.97
N PRO A 482 7.43 10.10 2.29
CA PRO A 482 6.18 9.36 2.12
C PRO A 482 5.80 9.13 0.66
N CYS A 483 5.87 10.18 -0.16
CA CYS A 483 5.22 10.15 -1.46
C CYS A 483 6.00 9.40 -2.55
N GLN A 484 7.25 8.96 -2.32
CA GLN A 484 8.12 8.48 -3.40
C GLN A 484 9.09 7.35 -3.07
N ILE A 485 8.79 6.60 -2.00
CA ILE A 485 9.09 5.16 -1.92
C ILE A 485 8.65 4.45 -3.24
N GLU A 486 7.77 5.06 -4.04
CA GLU A 486 7.29 4.60 -5.34
C GLU A 486 8.25 4.72 -6.55
N SER A 487 9.44 5.40 -6.49
CA SER A 487 10.14 5.79 -7.74
C SER A 487 11.69 5.74 -7.89
N PRO A 488 12.58 5.41 -6.95
CA PRO A 488 13.95 5.04 -7.36
C PRO A 488 14.48 3.76 -6.72
N VAL A 489 14.84 2.79 -7.58
CA VAL A 489 15.60 1.60 -7.22
C VAL A 489 16.82 1.44 -8.16
N ASN A 490 18.00 1.91 -7.74
CA ASN A 490 19.23 1.79 -8.53
C ASN A 490 20.03 0.52 -8.19
N GLU A 491 20.80 -0.01 -9.14
CA GLU A 491 21.67 -1.17 -8.87
C GLU A 491 22.78 -0.79 -7.88
N ASN A 492 23.16 -1.76 -7.06
CA ASN A 492 24.16 -1.75 -6.00
C ASN A 492 23.85 -0.94 -4.72
N GLN A 493 22.94 0.03 -4.74
CA GLN A 493 22.38 0.63 -3.54
C GLN A 493 20.94 1.01 -3.82
N ILE A 494 20.01 0.16 -3.38
CA ILE A 494 18.69 0.64 -3.05
C ILE A 494 18.92 1.52 -1.84
N THR A 495 18.97 2.83 -2.06
CA THR A 495 19.06 3.82 -1.00
C THR A 495 17.69 3.88 -0.29
N ILE A 496 17.28 2.74 0.30
CA ILE A 496 16.57 2.65 1.58
C ILE A 496 17.63 2.73 2.69
N LYS A 497 18.74 3.45 2.47
CA LYS A 497 18.93 4.58 3.37
C LYS A 497 17.74 5.49 3.11
N ILE A 498 16.60 5.12 3.71
CA ILE A 498 15.63 6.10 4.19
C ILE A 498 16.51 7.24 4.58
N SER A 499 16.28 8.43 4.04
CA SER A 499 16.82 9.60 4.70
C SER A 499 16.20 9.53 6.09
N ILE A 500 16.85 8.80 7.02
CA ILE A 500 17.43 9.28 8.25
C ILE A 500 17.90 10.67 7.87
N GLY A 501 16.94 11.59 7.70
CA GLY A 501 17.21 12.98 7.66
C GLY A 501 17.95 13.14 8.96
N GLU A 502 19.19 13.56 8.85
CA GLU A 502 20.15 13.69 9.94
C GLU A 502 19.70 14.74 10.98
N GLU A 503 18.42 15.10 11.00
CA GLU A 503 17.67 15.71 12.10
C GLU A 503 17.41 14.75 13.27
N LEU A 504 17.96 13.54 13.22
CA LEU A 504 17.91 12.53 14.28
C LEU A 504 18.91 12.77 15.43
N TYR A 505 19.74 13.82 15.37
CA TYR A 505 20.69 14.15 16.45
C TYR A 505 20.03 14.57 17.78
N HIS A 506 18.71 14.75 17.83
CA HIS A 506 17.99 15.04 19.07
C HIS A 506 16.94 14.01 19.48
N LEU A 507 16.84 12.87 18.78
CA LEU A 507 15.96 11.78 19.19
C LEU A 507 16.78 10.78 19.99
N LYS A 508 16.45 10.60 21.28
CA LYS A 508 17.10 9.60 22.14
C LYS A 508 17.05 8.23 21.46
N ALA A 509 18.22 7.78 20.98
CA ALA A 509 18.38 6.58 20.15
C ALA A 509 17.92 5.27 20.82
N SER A 510 17.73 5.25 22.14
CA SER A 510 17.41 4.02 22.87
C SER A 510 15.92 3.65 22.92
N THR A 511 15.00 4.46 22.38
CA THR A 511 13.53 4.22 22.51
C THR A 511 12.73 4.47 21.24
N ASP A 512 13.38 4.70 20.11
CA ASP A 512 12.73 5.19 18.90
C ASP A 512 12.48 4.05 17.88
N GLN A 513 11.20 3.70 17.73
CA GLN A 513 10.69 2.63 16.88
C GLN A 513 11.17 2.77 15.42
N TYR A 514 10.85 3.88 14.75
CA TYR A 514 11.32 4.20 13.40
C TYR A 514 12.83 4.07 13.20
N MET A 515 13.63 4.51 14.17
CA MET A 515 15.09 4.44 14.04
C MET A 515 15.58 2.99 14.12
N THR A 516 14.96 2.20 15.00
CA THR A 516 15.24 0.76 15.10
C THR A 516 14.89 0.04 13.80
N GLU A 517 13.74 0.36 13.21
CA GLU A 517 13.29 -0.21 11.94
C GLU A 517 14.24 0.14 10.78
N CYS A 518 14.65 1.41 10.66
CA CYS A 518 15.62 1.85 9.65
C CYS A 518 16.98 1.14 9.79
N ILE A 519 17.51 1.06 11.03
CA ILE A 519 18.80 0.43 11.30
C ILE A 519 18.74 -1.06 10.99
N ASP A 520 17.69 -1.76 11.43
CA ASP A 520 17.53 -3.19 11.17
C ASP A 520 17.46 -3.50 9.68
N TYR A 521 16.68 -2.71 8.93
CA TYR A 521 16.56 -2.87 7.48
C TYR A 521 17.90 -2.65 6.77
N VAL A 522 18.56 -1.51 7.02
CA VAL A 522 19.86 -1.18 6.41
C VAL A 522 20.93 -2.20 6.80
N LEU A 523 21.00 -2.59 8.06
CA LEU A 523 21.96 -3.57 8.55
C LEU A 523 21.81 -4.90 7.80
N LYS A 524 20.56 -5.37 7.62
CA LYS A 524 20.30 -6.60 6.90
C LYS A 524 20.67 -6.47 5.42
N THR A 525 20.14 -5.48 4.72
CA THR A 525 20.26 -5.42 3.26
C THR A 525 21.62 -4.91 2.76
N GLU A 526 22.32 -4.10 3.54
CA GLU A 526 23.60 -3.52 3.14
C GLU A 526 24.81 -4.19 3.81
N THR A 527 24.59 -5.09 4.78
CA THR A 527 25.70 -5.78 5.46
C THR A 527 25.48 -7.28 5.61
N LEU A 528 24.41 -7.73 6.26
CA LEU A 528 24.29 -9.12 6.72
C LEU A 528 23.83 -10.12 5.65
N LEU A 529 22.96 -9.70 4.73
CA LEU A 529 22.42 -10.58 3.70
C LEU A 529 23.38 -10.74 2.54
N THR A 530 23.23 -11.80 1.75
CA THR A 530 23.94 -11.97 0.47
C THR A 530 23.44 -10.94 -0.55
N PRO A 531 24.26 -10.53 -1.54
CA PRO A 531 23.79 -9.63 -2.61
C PRO A 531 22.47 -10.07 -3.27
N LYS A 532 22.32 -11.37 -3.52
CA LYS A 532 21.10 -11.95 -4.06
C LYS A 532 19.90 -11.76 -3.12
N MET A 533 20.05 -12.13 -1.85
CA MET A 533 18.98 -12.02 -0.86
C MET A 533 18.63 -10.55 -0.56
N ALA A 534 19.62 -9.67 -0.49
CA ALA A 534 19.43 -8.24 -0.31
C ALA A 534 18.66 -7.62 -1.47
N LEU A 535 18.95 -7.95 -2.73
CA LEU A 535 18.17 -7.47 -3.87
C LEU A 535 16.73 -7.99 -3.83
N LYS A 536 16.57 -9.28 -3.53
CA LYS A 536 15.25 -9.92 -3.39
C LYS A 536 14.38 -9.21 -2.36
N VAL A 537 14.89 -9.04 -1.14
CA VAL A 537 14.19 -8.35 -0.04
C VAL A 537 13.77 -6.94 -0.43
N ARG A 538 14.72 -6.17 -0.99
CA ARG A 538 14.48 -4.77 -1.31
C ARG A 538 13.48 -4.60 -2.46
N ALA A 539 13.55 -5.44 -3.50
CA ALA A 539 12.57 -5.41 -4.59
C ALA A 539 11.17 -5.84 -4.13
N ALA A 540 11.08 -6.88 -3.28
CA ALA A 540 9.82 -7.41 -2.74
C ALA A 540 9.20 -6.53 -1.63
N SER A 541 9.91 -5.52 -1.14
CA SER A 541 9.35 -4.50 -0.22
C SER A 541 8.34 -3.58 -0.90
N PHE A 542 8.24 -3.64 -2.24
CA PHE A 542 7.30 -2.86 -3.02
C PHE A 542 6.49 -3.75 -3.95
N ILE A 543 5.24 -3.37 -4.16
CA ILE A 543 4.34 -3.98 -5.12
C ILE A 543 3.86 -2.97 -6.15
N ASN A 544 3.50 -3.40 -7.34
CA ASN A 544 2.86 -2.57 -8.34
C ASN A 544 1.55 -3.22 -8.80
N PRO A 545 0.39 -2.78 -8.29
CA PRO A 545 -0.89 -3.36 -8.69
C PRO A 545 -1.25 -3.10 -10.16
N THR A 546 -0.66 -2.06 -10.78
CA THR A 546 -1.09 -1.56 -12.09
C THR A 546 -0.19 -1.98 -13.25
N GLY A 547 1.04 -2.40 -12.95
CA GLY A 547 2.06 -2.69 -13.95
C GLY A 547 2.43 -1.46 -14.79
N ARG A 548 2.59 -0.31 -14.14
CA ARG A 548 3.00 0.94 -14.79
C ARG A 548 4.18 1.60 -14.07
N PRO A 549 5.09 2.30 -14.78
CA PRO A 549 6.18 3.04 -14.15
C PRO A 549 5.65 4.04 -13.10
N GLY A 550 6.33 4.13 -11.95
CA GLY A 550 5.98 5.09 -10.89
C GLY A 550 4.72 4.78 -10.08
N HIS A 551 4.16 3.57 -10.18
CA HIS A 551 2.98 3.12 -9.43
C HIS A 551 3.29 2.00 -8.42
N ASN A 552 4.52 1.95 -7.91
CA ASN A 552 4.89 1.00 -6.87
C ASN A 552 4.45 1.54 -5.52
N LYS A 553 3.89 0.72 -4.63
CA LYS A 553 3.65 1.08 -3.23
C LYS A 553 4.29 0.06 -2.31
N ALA A 554 4.48 0.39 -1.03
CA ALA A 554 5.02 -0.57 -0.06
C ALA A 554 4.16 -1.86 -0.01
N ALA A 555 4.77 -3.01 0.23
CA ALA A 555 4.05 -4.28 0.22
C ALA A 555 3.03 -4.39 1.36
N ASP A 556 3.39 -3.92 2.55
CA ASP A 556 2.53 -3.90 3.74
C ASP A 556 1.37 -2.90 3.64
N ILE A 557 1.49 -1.79 2.91
CA ILE A 557 0.30 -0.94 2.66
C ILE A 557 -0.76 -1.68 1.83
N GLU A 558 -0.36 -2.58 0.93
CA GLU A 558 -1.32 -3.45 0.26
C GLU A 558 -1.96 -4.42 1.24
N LYS A 559 -1.17 -4.98 2.16
CA LYS A 559 -1.68 -5.91 3.16
C LYS A 559 -2.72 -5.26 4.06
N GLU A 560 -2.47 -4.04 4.51
CA GLU A 560 -3.43 -3.22 5.27
C GLU A 560 -4.72 -2.95 4.49
N ASN A 561 -4.59 -2.59 3.21
CA ASN A 561 -5.76 -2.41 2.35
C ASN A 561 -6.53 -3.73 2.16
N GLN A 562 -5.83 -4.84 1.99
CA GLN A 562 -6.43 -6.16 1.88
C GLN A 562 -7.07 -6.60 3.19
N ALA A 563 -6.49 -6.33 4.36
CA ALA A 563 -7.08 -6.61 5.66
C ALA A 563 -8.37 -5.81 5.82
N MET A 564 -8.38 -4.51 5.52
CA MET A 564 -9.60 -3.69 5.51
C MET A 564 -10.66 -4.20 4.52
N GLU A 565 -10.25 -4.77 3.37
CA GLU A 565 -11.16 -5.41 2.42
C GLU A 565 -11.60 -6.84 2.85
N ASN A 566 -10.77 -7.57 3.60
CA ASN A 566 -10.95 -8.98 4.01
C ASN A 566 -11.65 -9.18 5.36
N VAL A 567 -11.62 -8.18 6.26
CA VAL A 567 -12.47 -8.07 7.47
C VAL A 567 -13.97 -8.18 7.12
N LEU A 568 -14.30 -8.15 5.84
CA LEU A 568 -15.66 -8.07 5.29
C LEU A 568 -16.14 -9.34 4.62
N VAL A 569 -15.25 -10.31 4.39
CA VAL A 569 -15.58 -11.56 3.70
C VAL A 569 -15.93 -12.68 4.70
N ASP A 570 -15.51 -12.58 5.96
CA ASP A 570 -15.60 -13.69 6.93
C ASP A 570 -16.79 -13.62 7.92
N TYR A 571 -17.86 -12.90 7.54
CA TYR A 571 -19.13 -12.90 8.30
C TYR A 571 -19.87 -14.25 8.25
N THR A 572 -19.43 -15.20 7.43
CA THR A 572 -20.04 -16.51 7.27
C THR A 572 -19.54 -17.58 8.24
N HIS A 573 -18.33 -17.48 8.81
CA HIS A 573 -17.76 -18.58 9.60
C HIS A 573 -17.76 -18.38 11.13
N ILE A 574 -17.74 -17.16 11.65
CA ILE A 574 -17.64 -16.94 13.11
C ILE A 574 -18.90 -17.41 13.86
N LYS A 575 -20.05 -17.50 13.19
CA LYS A 575 -21.29 -18.02 13.80
C LYS A 575 -21.37 -19.55 13.85
N ALA A 576 -20.56 -20.28 13.09
CA ALA A 576 -20.57 -21.74 13.09
C ALA A 576 -19.76 -22.37 14.24
N PHE A 577 -18.94 -21.57 14.94
CA PHE A 577 -18.09 -22.03 16.06
C PHE A 577 -18.58 -21.54 17.43
N SER A 578 -19.75 -20.90 17.51
CA SER A 578 -20.29 -20.35 18.77
C SER A 578 -21.65 -20.92 19.18
N ASP A 579 -22.07 -22.03 18.59
CA ASP A 579 -23.13 -22.90 19.10
C ASP A 579 -22.58 -24.28 19.48
#